data_AF-A0A2U1FDM4-F1
#
_entry.id   AF-A0A2U1FDM4-F1
#
_cell.length_a   1.000
_cell.length_b   1.000
_cell.length_c   1.000
_cell.angle_alpha   90.00
_cell.angle_beta   90.00
_cell.angle_gamma   90.00
#
_symmetry.space_group_name_H-M   'P 1'
#
loop_
_entity.id
_entity.type
_entity.pdbx_description
1 polymer ?
#
loop_
_entity_poly.entity_id
_entity_poly.type
_entity_poly.pdbx_seq_one_letter_code
_entity_poly.pdbx_strand_id
1 'polypeptide(L)'
;MTWSFLAWSPDDSAGAVYDVTVPGAWEELLDFYAGGDRSRPLERIVAIAREHGVRSVVVEQRHLDPDWRSEHGAFHGRLFRRRPSVCHRWHLFTDDVRADLSRLRPEAYRGYVVLRPLASTPVGRTMIAPPPGLDGAVRCEATERVSLFGHPLWITAMPFLSQDAEYLRCAHAVLWMVLRHAHLAHGLPRRLTAEVHDAALGGVIVGRQVPSEGLSVQQMLSGATRLGLSPGLMHLPATPEEDAAADAAGPATEPVDAAGRADPRGGLLSLRAVLCRYVNSQLPPLVISSNHAWVVVAYRRDPAHDRRLTLWRHDDARGPYLEVADPFAEPEDVHRPWQTAILPLLPAIYVTAERAEAAGRLWFAGYLRRADDDEPVARAAAAGELAFRTYAVRSDAYLEGLSARGVDPALADLYRLAALPEHVWVVEAVDRVERRADRPDVVGEALVDATASTHHEPLQEGLVALHGGRLAHRIGPDHGTRRDLHLADPGHYRTGRPGRR
;
A
#
# COMPACT_ATOMS: atom_id res chain seq x y z
N MET A 1 -24.79 5.79 23.22
CA MET A 1 -25.27 7.20 23.28
C MET A 1 -25.74 7.67 21.91
N THR A 2 -26.59 8.70 21.77
CA THR A 2 -27.00 9.25 20.45
C THR A 2 -26.68 10.73 20.33
N TRP A 3 -26.01 11.12 19.25
CA TRP A 3 -25.57 12.49 19.00
C TRP A 3 -26.65 13.38 18.39
N SER A 4 -27.03 14.44 19.12
CA SER A 4 -27.65 15.64 18.54
C SER A 4 -26.56 16.67 18.21
N PHE A 5 -26.88 17.71 17.43
CA PHE A 5 -25.91 18.78 17.15
C PHE A 5 -25.44 19.46 18.45
N LEU A 6 -26.37 19.78 19.35
CA LEU A 6 -26.06 20.42 20.63
C LEU A 6 -25.29 19.51 21.60
N ALA A 7 -25.44 18.19 21.49
CA ALA A 7 -24.64 17.26 22.30
C ALA A 7 -23.22 17.08 21.71
N TRP A 8 -23.10 17.15 20.38
CA TRP A 8 -21.84 16.98 19.68
C TRP A 8 -20.94 18.21 19.76
N SER A 9 -21.50 19.40 19.54
CA SER A 9 -20.81 20.69 19.64
C SER A 9 -21.66 21.64 20.49
N PRO A 10 -21.54 21.58 21.83
CA PRO A 10 -22.47 22.24 22.77
C PRO A 10 -22.33 23.76 22.81
N ASP A 11 -21.18 24.28 22.40
CA ASP A 11 -20.92 25.71 22.30
C ASP A 11 -20.35 26.08 20.92
N ASP A 12 -20.03 27.36 20.76
CA ASP A 12 -19.44 27.91 19.55
C ASP A 12 -17.90 27.94 19.60
N SER A 13 -17.27 27.18 20.50
CA SER A 13 -15.82 27.05 20.50
C SER A 13 -15.36 26.38 19.20
N ALA A 14 -14.33 26.96 18.57
CA ALA A 14 -13.82 26.43 17.31
C ALA A 14 -12.93 25.19 17.54
N GLY A 15 -12.39 25.05 18.75
CA GLY A 15 -11.56 23.91 19.13
C GLY A 15 -11.13 23.97 20.60
N ALA A 16 -10.50 22.88 21.04
CA ALA A 16 -9.97 22.73 22.40
C ALA A 16 -8.62 22.01 22.35
N VAL A 17 -7.75 22.29 23.33
CA VAL A 17 -6.47 21.59 23.49
C VAL A 17 -6.53 20.76 24.76
N TYR A 18 -6.26 19.47 24.63
CA TYR A 18 -6.23 18.50 25.71
C TYR A 18 -4.78 18.11 26.01
N ASP A 19 -4.37 18.26 27.26
CA ASP A 19 -3.15 17.65 27.79
C ASP A 19 -3.44 16.18 28.12
N VAL A 20 -2.95 15.28 27.29
CA VAL A 20 -3.19 13.84 27.42
C VAL A 20 -2.14 13.14 28.28
N THR A 21 -1.24 13.91 28.91
CA THR A 21 -0.34 13.41 29.95
C THR A 21 -1.04 13.33 31.32
N VAL A 22 -2.17 14.04 31.48
CA VAL A 22 -3.03 13.95 32.66
C VAL A 22 -3.72 12.57 32.69
N PRO A 23 -3.66 11.85 33.83
CA PRO A 23 -4.36 10.57 33.97
C PRO A 23 -5.86 10.68 33.66
N GLY A 24 -6.39 9.77 32.83
CA GLY A 24 -7.80 9.74 32.46
C GLY A 24 -8.18 10.60 31.24
N ALA A 25 -7.31 11.47 30.74
CA ALA A 25 -7.63 12.36 29.62
C ALA A 25 -7.93 11.60 28.32
N TRP A 26 -7.21 10.49 28.06
CA TRP A 26 -7.50 9.62 26.93
C TRP A 26 -8.83 8.91 27.08
N GLU A 27 -9.11 8.41 28.28
CA GLU A 27 -10.34 7.70 28.61
C GLU A 27 -11.56 8.63 28.48
N GLU A 28 -11.46 9.89 28.94
CA GLU A 28 -12.49 10.92 28.74
C GLU A 28 -12.78 11.15 27.25
N LEU A 29 -11.73 11.30 26.44
CA LEU A 29 -11.86 11.44 25.00
C LEU A 29 -12.50 10.19 24.36
N LEU A 30 -12.03 8.99 24.71
CA LEU A 30 -12.60 7.74 24.20
C LEU A 30 -14.09 7.59 24.54
N ASP A 31 -14.44 7.81 25.81
CA ASP A 31 -15.79 7.69 26.33
C ASP A 31 -16.73 8.69 25.66
N PHE A 32 -16.26 9.93 25.44
CA PHE A 32 -17.01 10.93 24.70
C PHE A 32 -17.34 10.39 23.31
N TYR A 33 -16.34 10.09 22.46
CA TYR A 33 -16.60 9.80 21.05
C TYR A 33 -17.20 8.43 20.77
N ALA A 34 -16.91 7.43 21.60
CA ALA A 34 -17.51 6.11 21.49
C ALA A 34 -18.90 6.05 22.16
N GLY A 35 -19.32 7.11 22.87
CA GLY A 35 -20.66 7.21 23.45
C GLY A 35 -20.97 6.11 24.47
N GLY A 36 -19.95 5.70 25.23
CA GLY A 36 -19.98 4.59 26.20
C GLY A 36 -19.81 3.19 25.60
N ASP A 37 -19.78 3.05 24.27
CA ASP A 37 -19.41 1.81 23.60
C ASP A 37 -17.88 1.72 23.43
N ARG A 38 -17.37 0.60 22.91
CA ARG A 38 -15.95 0.45 22.55
C ARG A 38 -15.76 0.60 21.05
N SER A 39 -14.79 1.42 20.65
CA SER A 39 -14.38 1.55 19.25
C SER A 39 -12.95 1.03 19.08
N ARG A 40 -12.81 -0.22 18.60
CA ARG A 40 -11.48 -0.83 18.38
C ARG A 40 -10.56 0.01 17.48
N PRO A 41 -11.04 0.60 16.35
CA PRO A 41 -10.21 1.49 15.55
C PRO A 41 -9.72 2.72 16.31
N LEU A 42 -10.58 3.35 17.12
CA LEU A 42 -10.20 4.52 17.91
C LEU A 42 -9.20 4.16 19.01
N GLU A 43 -9.43 3.06 19.72
CA GLU A 43 -8.51 2.51 20.72
C GLU A 43 -7.13 2.22 20.10
N ARG A 44 -7.09 1.66 18.88
CA ARG A 44 -5.82 1.42 18.17
C ARG A 44 -5.11 2.73 17.81
N ILE A 45 -5.84 3.75 17.36
CA ILE A 45 -5.27 5.08 17.08
C ILE A 45 -4.67 5.70 18.35
N VAL A 46 -5.37 5.61 19.48
CA VAL A 46 -4.86 6.08 20.79
C VAL A 46 -3.63 5.27 21.22
N ALA A 47 -3.62 3.96 21.02
CA ALA A 47 -2.45 3.13 21.29
C ALA A 47 -1.23 3.58 20.49
N ILE A 48 -1.39 3.82 19.18
CA ILE A 48 -0.31 4.35 18.33
C ILE A 48 0.12 5.75 18.79
N ALA A 49 -0.82 6.62 19.15
CA ALA A 49 -0.49 7.95 19.68
C ALA A 49 0.35 7.86 20.96
N ARG A 50 0.03 6.92 21.86
CA ARG A 50 0.82 6.63 23.07
C ARG A 50 2.20 6.08 22.73
N GLU A 51 2.32 5.17 21.76
CA GLU A 51 3.61 4.64 21.27
C GLU A 51 4.53 5.75 20.74
N HIS A 52 3.96 6.81 20.13
CA HIS A 52 4.71 7.99 19.67
C HIS A 52 5.01 9.01 20.77
N GLY A 53 4.50 8.82 21.99
CA GLY A 53 4.64 9.80 23.07
C GLY A 53 3.85 11.09 22.83
N VAL A 54 2.65 11.00 22.25
CA VAL A 54 1.74 12.15 22.09
C VAL A 54 1.39 12.73 23.47
N ARG A 55 1.58 14.04 23.61
CA ARG A 55 1.36 14.81 24.85
C ARG A 55 0.17 15.74 24.75
N SER A 56 -0.16 16.22 23.55
CA SER A 56 -1.30 17.11 23.33
C SER A 56 -2.17 16.65 22.17
N VAL A 57 -3.48 16.79 22.36
CA VAL A 57 -4.49 16.60 21.31
C VAL A 57 -5.23 17.92 21.09
N VAL A 58 -5.14 18.49 19.89
CA VAL A 58 -5.96 19.63 19.50
C VAL A 58 -7.21 19.11 18.80
N VAL A 59 -8.36 19.37 19.38
CA VAL A 59 -9.66 19.02 18.80
C VAL A 59 -10.18 20.23 18.05
N GLU A 60 -10.23 20.14 16.72
CA GLU A 60 -10.99 21.07 15.88
C GLU A 60 -12.46 20.66 15.90
N GLN A 61 -13.31 21.53 16.45
CA GLN A 61 -14.74 21.33 16.48
C GLN A 61 -15.38 21.79 15.17
N ARG A 62 -16.54 21.23 14.85
CA ARG A 62 -17.32 21.56 13.63
C ARG A 62 -16.52 21.44 12.32
N HIS A 63 -15.56 20.51 12.26
CA HIS A 63 -14.76 20.24 11.07
C HIS A 63 -15.64 19.78 9.90
N LEU A 64 -15.47 20.41 8.74
CA LEU A 64 -16.17 20.06 7.50
C LEU A 64 -15.36 19.04 6.70
N ASP A 65 -15.47 17.77 7.07
CA ASP A 65 -14.81 16.70 6.32
C ASP A 65 -15.58 16.37 5.02
N PRO A 66 -14.93 16.43 3.84
CA PRO A 66 -15.60 16.13 2.57
C PRO A 66 -16.14 14.70 2.48
N ASP A 67 -15.44 13.73 3.08
CA ASP A 67 -15.83 12.32 3.04
C ASP A 67 -17.07 12.09 3.92
N TRP A 68 -17.11 12.62 5.15
CA TRP A 68 -18.32 12.57 5.97
C TRP A 68 -19.50 13.33 5.33
N ARG A 69 -19.26 14.51 4.74
CA ARG A 69 -20.35 15.26 4.07
C ARG A 69 -20.93 14.50 2.88
N SER A 70 -20.09 13.74 2.18
CA SER A 70 -20.50 12.86 1.09
C SER A 70 -21.41 11.73 1.61
N GLU A 71 -20.98 10.99 2.64
CA GLU A 71 -21.79 9.95 3.32
C GLU A 71 -23.09 10.52 3.88
N HIS A 72 -23.01 11.68 4.54
CA HIS A 72 -24.16 12.33 5.17
C HIS A 72 -25.21 12.74 4.13
N GLY A 73 -24.80 13.42 3.05
CA GLY A 73 -25.72 13.82 1.99
C GLY A 73 -26.36 12.64 1.25
N ALA A 74 -25.60 11.56 1.06
CA ALA A 74 -26.07 10.35 0.39
C ALA A 74 -27.03 9.52 1.26
N PHE A 75 -26.78 9.43 2.57
CA PHE A 75 -27.49 8.51 3.46
C PHE A 75 -27.89 9.13 4.81
N HIS A 76 -26.95 9.49 5.67
CA HIS A 76 -27.27 9.80 7.08
C HIS A 76 -28.17 11.04 7.28
N GLY A 77 -28.11 12.01 6.38
CA GLY A 77 -28.97 13.20 6.39
C GLY A 77 -30.41 12.92 5.95
N ARG A 78 -30.68 11.74 5.38
CA ARG A 78 -32.00 11.31 4.91
C ARG A 78 -32.74 10.43 5.92
N LEU A 79 -32.06 10.01 6.99
CA LEU A 79 -32.67 9.23 8.06
C LEU A 79 -33.59 10.11 8.92
N PHE A 80 -34.63 9.50 9.49
CA PHE A 80 -35.53 10.21 10.41
C PHE A 80 -34.78 10.82 11.60
N ARG A 81 -33.80 10.08 12.14
CA ARG A 81 -32.89 10.61 13.17
C ARG A 81 -31.83 11.48 12.52
N ARG A 82 -31.86 12.78 12.82
CA ARG A 82 -30.88 13.75 12.34
C ARG A 82 -29.55 13.55 13.05
N ARG A 83 -28.50 13.27 12.28
CA ARG A 83 -27.11 13.27 12.75
C ARG A 83 -26.43 14.60 12.34
N PRO A 84 -25.51 15.14 13.16
CA PRO A 84 -24.72 16.31 12.77
C PRO A 84 -24.01 16.07 11.43
N SER A 85 -23.99 17.09 10.57
CA SER A 85 -23.27 17.07 9.29
C SER A 85 -21.80 17.49 9.41
N VAL A 86 -21.35 17.77 10.63
CA VAL A 86 -19.99 18.20 10.96
C VAL A 86 -19.29 17.14 11.81
N CYS A 87 -17.99 17.03 11.63
CA CYS A 87 -17.12 16.16 12.41
C CYS A 87 -16.38 16.93 13.50
N HIS A 88 -15.70 16.22 14.36
CA HIS A 88 -14.54 16.76 15.07
C HIS A 88 -13.28 16.20 14.41
N ARG A 89 -12.15 16.90 14.52
CA ARG A 89 -10.87 16.40 14.03
C ARG A 89 -9.81 16.56 15.10
N TRP A 90 -9.21 15.46 15.51
CA TRP A 90 -8.07 15.48 16.41
C TRP A 90 -6.79 15.71 15.62
N HIS A 91 -5.89 16.51 16.18
CA HIS A 91 -4.51 16.68 15.75
C HIS A 91 -3.59 16.26 16.88
N LEU A 92 -2.68 15.33 16.58
CA LEU A 92 -1.84 14.66 17.56
C LEU A 92 -0.44 15.27 17.57
N PHE A 93 0.05 15.69 18.75
CA PHE A 93 1.38 16.28 18.90
C PHE A 93 2.17 15.63 20.03
N THR A 94 3.46 15.37 19.79
CA THR A 94 4.42 14.92 20.82
C THR A 94 4.91 16.05 21.73
N ASP A 95 4.33 17.23 21.60
CA ASP A 95 4.69 18.44 22.31
C ASP A 95 3.55 18.96 23.16
N ASP A 96 3.89 19.80 24.14
CA ASP A 96 2.92 20.58 24.91
C ASP A 96 2.41 21.74 24.05
N VAL A 97 1.21 21.58 23.47
CA VAL A 97 0.58 22.60 22.63
C VAL A 97 -0.16 23.61 23.51
N ARG A 98 0.09 24.90 23.27
CA ARG A 98 -0.62 25.98 23.96
C ARG A 98 -1.99 26.21 23.32
N ALA A 99 -2.98 26.60 24.12
CA ALA A 99 -4.35 26.88 23.65
C ALA A 99 -4.42 27.99 22.57
N ASP A 100 -3.45 28.90 22.54
CA ASP A 100 -3.35 29.98 21.54
C ASP A 100 -2.72 29.52 20.20
N LEU A 101 -2.24 28.27 20.11
CA LEU A 101 -1.57 27.66 18.94
C LEU A 101 -0.34 28.44 18.41
N SER A 102 0.13 29.44 19.15
CA SER A 102 1.19 30.37 18.72
C SER A 102 2.56 29.73 18.51
N ARG A 103 2.76 28.51 19.03
CA ARG A 103 4.04 27.80 19.08
C ARG A 103 3.95 26.37 18.54
N LEU A 104 3.07 26.13 17.57
CA LEU A 104 3.00 24.82 16.92
C LEU A 104 4.32 24.49 16.21
N ARG A 105 4.89 23.33 16.51
CA ARG A 105 6.07 22.77 15.84
C ARG A 105 5.62 21.67 14.87
N PRO A 106 5.69 21.88 13.55
CA PRO A 106 5.27 20.88 12.57
C PRO A 106 5.97 19.52 12.72
N GLU A 107 7.21 19.49 13.21
CA GLU A 107 8.02 18.29 13.39
C GLU A 107 7.48 17.37 14.52
N ALA A 108 6.74 17.95 15.47
CA ALA A 108 6.09 17.22 16.55
C ALA A 108 4.71 16.65 16.17
N TYR A 109 4.21 16.99 14.99
CA TYR A 109 2.93 16.50 14.50
C TYR A 109 3.00 15.01 14.16
N ARG A 110 2.02 14.24 14.62
CA ARG A 110 1.92 12.79 14.37
C ARG A 110 0.68 12.39 13.58
N GLY A 111 -0.09 13.37 13.13
CA GLY A 111 -1.23 13.16 12.24
C GLY A 111 -2.56 13.57 12.85
N TYR A 112 -3.64 13.13 12.20
CA TYR A 112 -5.00 13.46 12.56
C TYR A 112 -5.95 12.26 12.48
N VAL A 113 -7.04 12.34 13.23
CA VAL A 113 -8.22 11.48 13.06
C VAL A 113 -9.47 12.35 12.97
N VAL A 114 -10.25 12.18 11.91
CA VAL A 114 -11.60 12.75 11.80
C VAL A 114 -12.56 11.83 12.55
N LEU A 115 -13.36 12.39 13.45
CA LEU A 115 -14.39 11.69 14.20
C LEU A 115 -15.77 12.11 13.71
N ARG A 116 -16.54 11.14 13.22
CA ARG A 116 -17.92 11.24 12.81
C ARG A 116 -18.83 11.14 14.04
N PRO A 117 -20.01 11.77 14.02
CA PRO A 117 -20.99 11.66 15.10
C PRO A 117 -21.74 10.32 15.04
N LEU A 118 -20.99 9.21 15.10
CA LEU A 118 -21.41 7.82 15.04
C LEU A 118 -20.79 7.06 16.22
N ALA A 119 -21.52 6.90 17.32
CA ALA A 119 -20.96 6.35 18.56
C ALA A 119 -20.28 4.96 18.38
N SER A 120 -20.88 4.07 17.58
CA SER A 120 -20.34 2.72 17.34
C SER A 120 -19.16 2.68 16.35
N THR A 121 -19.07 3.67 15.46
CA THR A 121 -18.11 3.71 14.34
C THR A 121 -17.57 5.13 14.12
N PRO A 122 -17.00 5.79 15.16
CA PRO A 122 -16.72 7.21 15.11
C PRO A 122 -15.55 7.54 14.17
N VAL A 123 -14.61 6.62 13.96
CA VAL A 123 -13.40 6.88 13.18
C VAL A 123 -13.73 7.07 11.70
N GLY A 124 -13.48 8.27 11.19
CA GLY A 124 -13.51 8.61 9.77
C GLY A 124 -12.10 8.62 9.18
N ARG A 125 -11.89 9.52 8.22
CA ARG A 125 -10.60 9.72 7.55
C ARG A 125 -9.48 9.99 8.58
N THR A 126 -8.43 9.21 8.49
CA THR A 126 -7.31 9.22 9.45
C THR A 126 -5.98 9.13 8.70
N MET A 127 -5.01 9.95 9.11
CA MET A 127 -3.60 9.80 8.77
C MET A 127 -2.82 9.86 10.08
N ILE A 128 -2.19 8.76 10.48
CA ILE A 128 -1.38 8.70 11.70
C ILE A 128 0.00 8.14 11.38
N ALA A 129 1.04 8.73 11.97
CA ALA A 129 2.41 8.29 11.80
C ALA A 129 2.53 6.79 12.08
N PRO A 130 3.22 6.01 11.22
CA PRO A 130 3.41 4.58 11.46
C PRO A 130 3.99 4.34 12.87
N PRO A 131 3.50 3.37 13.65
CA PRO A 131 4.06 3.06 14.96
C PRO A 131 5.56 2.75 14.89
N PRO A 132 6.35 3.01 15.95
CA PRO A 132 7.79 2.69 15.99
C PRO A 132 8.11 1.22 15.66
N GLY A 133 7.17 0.30 15.94
CA GLY A 133 7.28 -1.10 15.55
C GLY A 133 7.39 -1.34 14.03
N LEU A 134 7.11 -0.34 13.19
CA LEU A 134 7.26 -0.35 11.73
C LEU A 134 8.55 0.34 11.24
N ASP A 135 9.48 0.69 12.14
CA ASP A 135 10.77 1.23 11.74
C ASP A 135 11.54 0.21 10.88
N GLY A 136 12.14 0.71 9.80
CA GLY A 136 12.83 -0.08 8.79
C GLY A 136 11.93 -0.97 7.91
N ALA A 137 10.60 -0.94 8.11
CA ALA A 137 9.67 -1.67 7.26
C ALA A 137 9.53 -1.00 5.88
N VAL A 138 9.13 -1.79 4.90
CA VAL A 138 8.68 -1.32 3.59
C VAL A 138 7.22 -0.96 3.72
N ARG A 139 6.83 0.27 3.41
CA ARG A 139 5.49 0.79 3.69
C ARG A 139 4.90 1.45 2.45
N CYS A 140 3.61 1.24 2.23
CA CYS A 140 2.80 2.13 1.43
C CYS A 140 2.51 3.38 2.27
N GLU A 141 2.94 4.54 1.82
CA GLU A 141 2.70 5.81 2.51
C GLU A 141 2.71 6.98 1.55
N ALA A 142 1.97 8.03 1.90
CA ALA A 142 1.93 9.26 1.13
C ALA A 142 1.92 10.46 2.08
N THR A 143 2.43 11.60 1.60
CA THR A 143 2.43 12.83 2.38
C THR A 143 1.17 13.63 2.09
N GLU A 144 0.39 13.94 3.13
CA GLU A 144 -0.74 14.86 3.05
C GLU A 144 -0.41 16.17 3.77
N ARG A 145 -0.78 17.29 3.14
CA ARG A 145 -0.79 18.60 3.78
C ARG A 145 -2.18 18.90 4.32
N VAL A 146 -2.26 19.30 5.59
CA VAL A 146 -3.49 19.79 6.23
C VAL A 146 -3.28 21.19 6.81
N SER A 147 -4.37 21.89 7.10
CA SER A 147 -4.36 23.19 7.80
C SER A 147 -5.05 23.04 9.15
N LEU A 148 -4.39 23.50 10.22
CA LEU A 148 -4.94 23.62 11.57
C LEU A 148 -5.01 25.11 11.91
N PHE A 149 -6.20 25.71 11.87
CA PHE A 149 -6.41 27.15 12.13
C PHE A 149 -5.44 28.08 11.36
N GLY A 150 -5.12 27.73 10.11
CA GLY A 150 -4.19 28.48 9.25
C GLY A 150 -2.74 28.00 9.29
N HIS A 151 -2.35 27.15 10.26
CA HIS A 151 -1.03 26.54 10.30
C HIS A 151 -0.95 25.35 9.35
N PRO A 152 -0.04 25.34 8.36
CA PRO A 152 0.14 24.20 7.51
C PRO A 152 0.92 23.10 8.25
N LEU A 153 0.42 21.87 8.16
CA LEU A 153 1.03 20.67 8.76
C LEU A 153 1.15 19.59 7.69
N TRP A 154 2.16 18.74 7.80
CA TRP A 154 2.40 17.64 6.89
C TRP A 154 2.48 16.33 7.67
N ILE A 155 1.89 15.28 7.12
CA ILE A 155 1.96 13.93 7.68
C ILE A 155 2.21 12.93 6.57
N THR A 156 3.21 12.06 6.77
CA THR A 156 3.46 10.91 5.91
C THR A 156 2.92 9.67 6.59
N ALA A 157 1.90 9.06 5.99
CA ALA A 157 1.23 7.89 6.51
C ALA A 157 0.43 7.17 5.41
N MET A 158 0.00 5.96 5.69
CA MET A 158 -1.06 5.30 4.91
C MET A 158 -2.44 5.84 5.35
N PRO A 159 -3.33 6.24 4.41
CA PRO A 159 -4.70 6.62 4.73
C PRO A 159 -5.50 5.48 5.35
N PHE A 160 -6.30 5.81 6.36
CA PHE A 160 -7.20 4.89 7.05
C PHE A 160 -8.62 5.45 7.14
N LEU A 161 -9.62 4.56 7.06
CA LEU A 161 -11.05 4.83 7.24
C LEU A 161 -11.74 3.61 7.89
N SER A 162 -12.53 3.80 8.95
CA SER A 162 -13.41 2.74 9.47
C SER A 162 -14.75 2.75 8.73
N GLN A 163 -15.35 1.57 8.46
CA GLN A 163 -16.72 1.53 7.96
C GLN A 163 -17.69 2.20 8.94
N ASP A 164 -18.78 2.81 8.45
CA ASP A 164 -19.87 3.27 9.32
C ASP A 164 -20.87 2.14 9.67
N ALA A 165 -20.78 1.00 8.98
CA ALA A 165 -21.60 -0.20 9.15
C ALA A 165 -23.09 -0.06 8.75
N GLU A 166 -23.47 1.03 8.07
CA GLU A 166 -24.78 1.20 7.46
C GLU A 166 -24.65 1.48 5.95
N TYR A 167 -24.01 2.59 5.58
CA TYR A 167 -23.78 3.02 4.21
C TYR A 167 -22.51 2.40 3.63
N LEU A 168 -21.38 2.51 4.34
CA LEU A 168 -20.13 1.87 3.99
C LEU A 168 -19.92 0.56 4.77
N ARG A 169 -19.23 -0.37 4.11
CA ARG A 169 -18.81 -1.69 4.61
C ARG A 169 -17.32 -1.86 4.40
N CYS A 170 -16.74 -2.94 4.93
CA CYS A 170 -15.32 -3.26 4.79
C CYS A 170 -14.81 -3.08 3.35
N ALA A 171 -15.50 -3.65 2.36
CA ALA A 171 -15.16 -3.53 0.94
C ALA A 171 -15.09 -2.07 0.43
N HIS A 172 -16.00 -1.20 0.86
CA HIS A 172 -15.98 0.23 0.52
C HIS A 172 -14.82 0.96 1.21
N ALA A 173 -14.58 0.65 2.48
CA ALA A 173 -13.53 1.28 3.26
C ALA A 173 -12.14 0.95 2.69
N VAL A 174 -11.87 -0.31 2.34
CA VAL A 174 -10.59 -0.71 1.73
C VAL A 174 -10.37 -0.09 0.36
N LEU A 175 -11.41 0.00 -0.49
CA LEU A 175 -11.32 0.70 -1.78
C LEU A 175 -11.00 2.18 -1.58
N TRP A 176 -11.66 2.83 -0.63
CA TRP A 176 -11.39 4.23 -0.30
C TRP A 176 -9.95 4.43 0.18
N MET A 177 -9.42 3.58 1.07
CA MET A 177 -8.04 3.70 1.57
C MET A 177 -7.03 3.64 0.42
N VAL A 178 -7.20 2.68 -0.49
CA VAL A 178 -6.32 2.49 -1.64
C VAL A 178 -6.44 3.66 -2.63
N LEU A 179 -7.65 4.13 -2.93
CA LEU A 179 -7.86 5.27 -3.82
C LEU A 179 -7.34 6.58 -3.21
N ARG A 180 -7.47 6.77 -1.89
CA ARG A 180 -6.90 7.93 -1.20
C ARG A 180 -5.38 7.90 -1.26
N HIS A 181 -4.77 6.72 -1.06
CA HIS A 181 -3.34 6.55 -1.24
C HIS A 181 -2.91 6.83 -2.67
N ALA A 182 -3.61 6.29 -3.67
CA ALA A 182 -3.31 6.53 -5.08
C ALA A 182 -3.44 7.99 -5.49
N HIS A 183 -4.40 8.73 -4.92
CA HIS A 183 -4.50 10.17 -5.10
C HIS A 183 -3.27 10.92 -4.56
N LEU A 184 -2.83 10.58 -3.35
CA LEU A 184 -1.74 11.27 -2.67
C LEU A 184 -0.35 10.88 -3.23
N ALA A 185 -0.13 9.59 -3.52
CA ALA A 185 1.15 9.05 -3.96
C ALA A 185 1.35 9.11 -5.48
N HIS A 186 0.28 8.94 -6.25
CA HIS A 186 0.34 8.76 -7.71
C HIS A 186 -0.46 9.81 -8.50
N GLY A 187 -1.11 10.75 -7.82
CA GLY A 187 -1.81 11.86 -8.47
C GLY A 187 -3.15 11.50 -9.11
N LEU A 188 -3.75 10.34 -8.79
CA LEU A 188 -5.09 10.00 -9.26
C LEU A 188 -6.14 11.02 -8.76
N PRO A 189 -7.31 11.14 -9.41
CA PRO A 189 -8.40 11.98 -8.91
C PRO A 189 -8.81 11.58 -7.48
N ARG A 190 -9.06 12.57 -6.62
CA ARG A 190 -9.63 12.33 -5.30
C ARG A 190 -11.05 11.76 -5.48
N ARG A 191 -11.32 10.63 -4.83
CA ARG A 191 -12.65 10.02 -4.75
C ARG A 191 -13.21 10.17 -3.34
N LEU A 192 -14.45 10.63 -3.24
CA LEU A 192 -15.18 10.66 -1.98
C LEU A 192 -15.89 9.34 -1.72
N THR A 193 -16.23 9.10 -0.47
CA THR A 193 -16.87 7.87 0.01
C THR A 193 -18.20 7.53 -0.69
N ALA A 194 -19.06 8.49 -1.02
CA ALA A 194 -20.27 8.20 -1.79
C ALA A 194 -19.95 7.83 -3.26
N GLU A 195 -18.91 8.43 -3.88
CA GLU A 195 -18.47 8.02 -5.21
C GLU A 195 -17.95 6.56 -5.20
N VAL A 196 -17.22 6.19 -4.15
CA VAL A 196 -16.74 4.80 -3.96
C VAL A 196 -17.92 3.84 -3.83
N HIS A 197 -18.94 4.21 -3.03
CA HIS A 197 -20.16 3.41 -2.89
C HIS A 197 -20.90 3.28 -4.23
N ASP A 198 -21.17 4.39 -4.91
CA ASP A 198 -21.95 4.42 -6.15
C ASP A 198 -21.27 3.65 -7.28
N ALA A 199 -19.94 3.71 -7.36
CA ALA A 199 -19.17 2.95 -8.35
C ALA A 199 -19.34 1.43 -8.20
N ALA A 200 -19.54 0.94 -6.96
CA ALA A 200 -19.68 -0.47 -6.63
C ALA A 200 -21.11 -1.03 -6.72
N LEU A 201 -22.11 -0.22 -7.12
CA LEU A 201 -23.51 -0.65 -7.23
C LEU A 201 -23.79 -1.65 -8.38
N GLY A 202 -22.85 -1.82 -9.32
CA GLY A 202 -23.00 -2.74 -10.44
C GLY A 202 -22.23 -4.05 -10.23
N GLY A 203 -22.66 -5.13 -10.90
CA GLY A 203 -22.04 -6.46 -10.80
C GLY A 203 -22.99 -7.49 -10.19
N VAL A 204 -22.43 -8.57 -9.62
CA VAL A 204 -23.23 -9.58 -8.91
C VAL A 204 -23.57 -9.04 -7.52
N ILE A 205 -24.81 -8.62 -7.36
CA ILE A 205 -25.35 -8.06 -6.12
C ILE A 205 -25.55 -9.19 -5.11
N VAL A 206 -24.87 -9.12 -3.97
CA VAL A 206 -24.94 -10.12 -2.89
C VAL A 206 -26.08 -9.88 -1.92
N GLY A 207 -26.62 -8.66 -1.89
CA GLY A 207 -27.65 -8.25 -0.94
C GLY A 207 -28.06 -6.80 -1.14
N ARG A 208 -28.72 -6.23 -0.14
CA ARG A 208 -29.17 -4.84 -0.16
C ARG A 208 -27.98 -3.89 -0.33
N GLN A 209 -28.14 -2.88 -1.17
CA GLN A 209 -27.08 -1.90 -1.46
C GLN A 209 -27.12 -0.70 -0.51
N VAL A 210 -28.31 -0.26 -0.06
CA VAL A 210 -28.48 0.82 0.93
C VAL A 210 -29.62 0.52 1.91
N PRO A 211 -29.37 0.38 3.23
CA PRO A 211 -28.07 0.13 3.84
C PRO A 211 -27.37 -1.06 3.18
N SER A 212 -26.05 -0.99 3.07
CA SER A 212 -25.26 -2.01 2.37
C SER A 212 -25.18 -3.28 3.22
N GLU A 213 -25.29 -4.44 2.59
CA GLU A 213 -25.01 -5.76 3.19
C GLU A 213 -23.60 -6.27 2.80
N GLY A 214 -22.80 -5.43 2.14
CA GLY A 214 -21.47 -5.79 1.62
C GLY A 214 -21.41 -5.75 0.10
N LEU A 215 -20.25 -6.14 -0.43
CA LEU A 215 -19.97 -6.21 -1.86
C LEU A 215 -19.43 -7.59 -2.22
N SER A 216 -19.75 -8.09 -3.40
CA SER A 216 -18.97 -9.19 -4.00
C SER A 216 -17.60 -8.72 -4.49
N VAL A 217 -16.68 -9.67 -4.69
CA VAL A 217 -15.40 -9.42 -5.37
C VAL A 217 -15.62 -8.76 -6.74
N GLN A 218 -16.64 -9.18 -7.49
CA GLN A 218 -16.99 -8.61 -8.79
C GLN A 218 -17.45 -7.15 -8.69
N GLN A 219 -18.21 -6.80 -7.66
CA GLN A 219 -18.57 -5.41 -7.38
C GLN A 219 -17.33 -4.57 -7.02
N MET A 220 -16.39 -5.13 -6.24
CA MET A 220 -15.14 -4.45 -5.89
C MET A 220 -14.26 -4.19 -7.12
N LEU A 221 -14.08 -5.19 -7.99
CA LEU A 221 -13.33 -5.04 -9.25
C LEU A 221 -13.99 -4.01 -10.17
N SER A 222 -15.30 -4.12 -10.39
CA SER A 222 -16.06 -3.16 -11.22
C SER A 222 -15.96 -1.73 -10.67
N GLY A 223 -16.10 -1.56 -9.35
CA GLY A 223 -15.97 -0.28 -8.67
C GLY A 223 -14.56 0.31 -8.82
N ALA A 224 -13.52 -0.48 -8.55
CA ALA A 224 -12.13 -0.06 -8.72
C ALA A 224 -11.83 0.41 -10.16
N THR A 225 -12.31 -0.32 -11.18
CA THR A 225 -12.16 0.07 -12.59
C THR A 225 -12.85 1.41 -12.89
N ARG A 226 -14.10 1.58 -12.45
CA ARG A 226 -14.86 2.84 -12.65
C ARG A 226 -14.23 4.05 -11.97
N LEU A 227 -13.50 3.82 -10.88
CA LEU A 227 -12.86 4.88 -10.10
C LEU A 227 -11.47 5.26 -10.64
N GLY A 228 -10.95 4.53 -11.63
CA GLY A 228 -9.72 4.83 -12.37
C GLY A 228 -8.54 3.92 -12.06
N LEU A 229 -8.76 2.75 -11.45
CA LEU A 229 -7.74 1.71 -11.31
C LEU A 229 -7.86 0.68 -12.45
N SER A 230 -6.84 -0.17 -12.63
CA SER A 230 -6.89 -1.34 -13.51
C SER A 230 -6.70 -2.62 -12.70
N PRO A 231 -7.70 -3.02 -11.87
CA PRO A 231 -7.48 -4.01 -10.82
C PRO A 231 -7.16 -5.40 -11.37
N GLY A 232 -6.11 -6.02 -10.85
CA GLY A 232 -5.82 -7.44 -11.03
C GLY A 232 -6.46 -8.30 -9.93
N LEU A 233 -6.72 -9.57 -10.22
CA LEU A 233 -7.23 -10.55 -9.25
C LEU A 233 -6.26 -11.73 -9.14
N MET A 234 -5.86 -12.07 -7.93
CA MET A 234 -4.96 -13.19 -7.65
C MET A 234 -5.51 -14.05 -6.53
N HIS A 235 -5.52 -15.37 -6.74
CA HIS A 235 -5.75 -16.32 -5.66
C HIS A 235 -4.52 -16.40 -4.78
N LEU A 236 -4.73 -16.41 -3.47
CA LEU A 236 -3.67 -16.59 -2.49
C LEU A 236 -3.69 -18.05 -2.00
N PRO A 237 -2.52 -18.63 -1.67
CA PRO A 237 -2.47 -19.89 -0.94
C PRO A 237 -3.28 -19.79 0.36
N ALA A 238 -4.12 -20.79 0.62
CA ALA A 238 -5.00 -20.80 1.79
C ALA A 238 -4.37 -21.55 2.98
N THR A 239 -3.38 -22.43 2.73
CA THR A 239 -2.67 -23.20 3.76
C THR A 239 -1.15 -23.01 3.69
N PRO A 240 -0.42 -23.27 4.78
CA PRO A 240 1.04 -23.26 4.78
C PRO A 240 1.66 -24.23 3.76
N GLU A 241 1.03 -25.38 3.52
CA GLU A 241 1.49 -26.38 2.56
C GLU A 241 1.36 -25.88 1.12
N GLU A 242 0.23 -25.24 0.80
CA GLU A 242 0.03 -24.59 -0.51
C GLU A 242 1.04 -23.45 -0.72
N ASP A 243 1.30 -22.65 0.33
CA ASP A 243 2.26 -21.54 0.28
C ASP A 243 3.70 -22.04 0.07
N ALA A 244 4.10 -23.09 0.78
CA ALA A 244 5.42 -23.71 0.64
C ALA A 244 5.60 -24.34 -0.74
N ALA A 245 4.57 -25.00 -1.28
CA ALA A 245 4.60 -25.55 -2.63
C ALA A 245 4.72 -24.43 -3.70
N ALA A 246 3.99 -23.34 -3.52
CA ALA A 246 4.05 -22.16 -4.38
C ALA A 246 5.42 -21.46 -4.33
N ASP A 247 6.02 -21.34 -3.15
CA ASP A 247 7.37 -20.76 -2.98
C ASP A 247 8.45 -21.63 -3.65
N ALA A 248 8.32 -22.96 -3.54
CA ALA A 248 9.24 -23.91 -4.17
C ALA A 248 9.12 -23.93 -5.70
N ALA A 249 7.91 -23.81 -6.25
CA ALA A 249 7.68 -23.75 -7.69
C ALA A 249 8.23 -22.47 -8.33
N GLY A 250 8.19 -21.35 -7.60
CA GLY A 250 8.58 -20.03 -8.11
C GLY A 250 7.56 -19.46 -9.12
N PRO A 251 7.79 -18.23 -9.64
CA PRO A 251 6.95 -17.68 -10.70
C PRO A 251 7.04 -18.54 -11.95
N ALA A 252 5.93 -19.14 -12.36
CA ALA A 252 5.88 -19.95 -13.56
C ALA A 252 6.21 -19.11 -14.80
N THR A 253 7.02 -19.69 -15.70
CA THR A 253 7.42 -19.04 -16.95
C THR A 253 6.25 -18.95 -17.93
N GLU A 254 5.30 -19.88 -17.92
CA GLU A 254 3.97 -19.72 -18.49
C GLU A 254 3.03 -20.64 -17.72
N PRO A 255 1.96 -20.15 -17.05
CA PRO A 255 1.00 -21.03 -16.41
C PRO A 255 0.11 -21.57 -17.53
N VAL A 256 0.62 -22.53 -18.29
CA VAL A 256 -0.17 -23.27 -19.28
C VAL A 256 -0.22 -24.74 -18.88
N ASP A 257 -1.41 -25.33 -18.94
CA ASP A 257 -1.60 -26.74 -18.69
C ASP A 257 -0.90 -27.56 -19.78
N ALA A 258 -0.87 -28.89 -19.61
CA ALA A 258 -0.30 -29.80 -20.60
C ALA A 258 -0.95 -29.70 -22.01
N ALA A 259 -2.07 -28.98 -22.15
CA ALA A 259 -2.77 -28.71 -23.39
C ALA A 259 -2.57 -27.27 -23.91
N GLY A 260 -1.68 -26.47 -23.30
CA GLY A 260 -1.35 -25.11 -23.71
C GLY A 260 -2.40 -24.06 -23.32
N ARG A 261 -3.33 -24.36 -22.41
CA ARG A 261 -4.35 -23.42 -21.92
C ARG A 261 -3.89 -22.81 -20.61
N ALA A 262 -4.27 -21.57 -20.33
CA ALA A 262 -3.96 -20.96 -19.03
C ALA A 262 -4.33 -21.89 -17.87
N ASP A 263 -3.33 -22.34 -17.10
CA ASP A 263 -3.49 -23.15 -15.90
C ASP A 263 -3.65 -22.21 -14.69
N PRO A 264 -4.87 -22.05 -14.14
CA PRO A 264 -5.09 -21.20 -12.98
C PRO A 264 -4.38 -21.68 -11.72
N ARG A 265 -3.82 -22.91 -11.68
CA ARG A 265 -3.02 -23.45 -10.57
C ARG A 265 -1.51 -23.44 -10.87
N GLY A 266 -1.13 -23.45 -12.14
CA GLY A 266 0.26 -23.53 -12.63
C GLY A 266 1.09 -22.27 -12.43
N GLY A 267 0.64 -21.34 -11.59
CA GLY A 267 1.29 -20.06 -11.29
C GLY A 267 0.97 -19.53 -9.89
N LEU A 268 0.55 -20.40 -8.96
CA LEU A 268 0.37 -20.04 -7.56
C LEU A 268 1.73 -19.56 -7.01
N LEU A 269 1.77 -18.30 -6.64
CA LEU A 269 2.90 -17.69 -5.95
C LEU A 269 2.64 -17.71 -4.46
N SER A 270 3.70 -17.80 -3.66
CA SER A 270 3.56 -17.65 -2.21
C SER A 270 2.87 -16.33 -1.89
N LEU A 271 2.05 -16.32 -0.84
CA LEU A 271 1.26 -15.17 -0.40
C LEU A 271 2.15 -13.93 -0.28
N ARG A 272 3.35 -14.10 0.29
CA ARG A 272 4.33 -13.02 0.44
C ARG A 272 4.93 -12.58 -0.89
N ALA A 273 5.17 -13.51 -1.82
CA ALA A 273 5.66 -13.18 -3.16
C ALA A 273 4.65 -12.31 -3.93
N VAL A 274 3.35 -12.58 -3.82
CA VAL A 274 2.31 -11.70 -4.38
C VAL A 274 2.35 -10.34 -3.68
N LEU A 275 2.04 -10.30 -2.38
CA LEU A 275 1.74 -9.04 -1.69
C LEU A 275 2.94 -8.08 -1.63
N CYS A 276 4.16 -8.59 -1.42
CA CYS A 276 5.32 -7.73 -1.23
C CYS A 276 5.70 -6.95 -2.50
N ARG A 277 5.42 -7.46 -3.70
CA ARG A 277 5.69 -6.75 -4.97
C ARG A 277 4.85 -5.48 -5.08
N TYR A 278 3.59 -5.58 -4.67
CA TYR A 278 2.65 -4.46 -4.69
C TYR A 278 2.97 -3.44 -3.59
N VAL A 279 3.33 -3.92 -2.39
CA VAL A 279 3.83 -3.02 -1.33
C VAL A 279 5.12 -2.31 -1.76
N ASN A 280 6.05 -3.01 -2.44
CA ASN A 280 7.26 -2.37 -2.99
C ASN A 280 6.93 -1.27 -4.01
N SER A 281 5.79 -1.38 -4.68
CA SER A 281 5.34 -0.48 -5.75
C SER A 281 4.53 0.70 -5.22
N GLN A 282 4.36 0.85 -3.90
CA GLN A 282 3.40 1.81 -3.32
C GLN A 282 1.96 1.57 -3.82
N LEU A 283 1.61 0.31 -4.10
CA LEU A 283 0.28 -0.12 -4.54
C LEU A 283 -0.28 -1.09 -3.48
N PRO A 284 -0.91 -0.60 -2.40
CA PRO A 284 -1.27 -1.44 -1.25
C PRO A 284 -2.34 -2.49 -1.63
N PRO A 285 -2.03 -3.80 -1.65
CA PRO A 285 -2.97 -4.81 -2.11
C PRO A 285 -4.12 -5.01 -1.12
N LEU A 286 -5.32 -5.23 -1.66
CA LEU A 286 -6.51 -5.54 -0.87
C LEU A 286 -6.61 -7.05 -0.72
N VAL A 287 -6.83 -7.54 0.50
CA VAL A 287 -7.00 -8.96 0.77
C VAL A 287 -8.43 -9.22 1.23
N ILE A 288 -8.98 -10.32 0.73
CA ILE A 288 -10.36 -10.74 0.97
C ILE A 288 -10.35 -12.15 1.58
N SER A 289 -11.08 -12.31 2.68
CA SER A 289 -11.43 -13.59 3.30
C SER A 289 -12.84 -14.01 2.89
N SER A 290 -13.39 -14.99 3.60
CA SER A 290 -14.77 -15.45 3.40
C SER A 290 -15.84 -14.35 3.58
N ASN A 291 -15.61 -13.38 4.47
CA ASN A 291 -16.61 -12.37 4.80
C ASN A 291 -16.04 -10.99 5.19
N HIS A 292 -14.74 -10.78 5.02
CA HIS A 292 -14.09 -9.53 5.39
C HIS A 292 -13.00 -9.13 4.40
N ALA A 293 -12.67 -7.84 4.39
CA ALA A 293 -11.63 -7.28 3.53
C ALA A 293 -10.74 -6.31 4.31
N TRP A 294 -9.45 -6.32 4.03
CA TRP A 294 -8.46 -5.41 4.61
C TRP A 294 -7.40 -5.03 3.57
N VAL A 295 -6.56 -4.06 3.91
CA VAL A 295 -5.46 -3.60 3.04
C VAL A 295 -4.14 -3.99 3.67
N VAL A 296 -3.22 -4.59 2.92
CA VAL A 296 -1.84 -4.79 3.38
C VAL A 296 -1.02 -3.55 3.05
N VAL A 297 -0.40 -2.98 4.07
CA VAL A 297 0.18 -1.63 4.00
C VAL A 297 1.68 -1.63 4.21
N ALA A 298 2.24 -2.68 4.82
CA ALA A 298 3.67 -2.77 5.02
C ALA A 298 4.14 -4.22 5.20
N TYR A 299 5.44 -4.41 5.04
CA TYR A 299 6.12 -5.62 5.46
C TYR A 299 7.53 -5.33 5.97
N ARG A 300 8.07 -6.22 6.81
CA ARG A 300 9.44 -6.18 7.28
C ARG A 300 10.08 -7.56 7.18
N ARG A 301 11.32 -7.60 6.71
CA ARG A 301 12.17 -8.80 6.72
C ARG A 301 12.85 -8.91 8.08
N ASP A 302 12.89 -10.13 8.62
CA ASP A 302 13.76 -10.44 9.75
C ASP A 302 15.23 -10.28 9.30
N PRO A 303 16.04 -9.40 9.95
CA PRO A 303 17.44 -9.22 9.59
C PRO A 303 18.28 -10.50 9.72
N ALA A 304 17.95 -11.37 10.68
CA ALA A 304 18.65 -12.64 10.90
C ALA A 304 18.17 -13.75 9.94
N HIS A 305 16.90 -13.69 9.53
CA HIS A 305 16.28 -14.66 8.63
C HIS A 305 15.55 -13.95 7.50
N ASP A 306 16.30 -13.52 6.48
CA ASP A 306 15.81 -12.71 5.36
C ASP A 306 14.62 -13.30 4.56
N ARG A 307 14.31 -14.60 4.75
CA ARG A 307 13.12 -15.29 4.23
C ARG A 307 11.86 -15.12 5.10
N ARG A 308 12.01 -14.82 6.39
CA ARG A 308 10.92 -14.57 7.32
C ARG A 308 10.46 -13.12 7.19
N LEU A 309 9.16 -12.96 6.96
CA LEU A 309 8.51 -11.67 6.73
C LEU A 309 7.33 -11.51 7.68
N THR A 310 7.27 -10.36 8.34
CA THR A 310 6.09 -9.88 9.06
C THR A 310 5.32 -8.91 8.16
N LEU A 311 4.00 -9.01 8.14
CA LEU A 311 3.12 -8.12 7.38
C LEU A 311 2.39 -7.17 8.34
N TRP A 312 1.93 -6.03 7.82
CA TRP A 312 1.00 -5.15 8.53
C TRP A 312 -0.19 -4.82 7.65
N ARG A 313 -1.37 -4.72 8.29
CA ARG A 313 -2.63 -4.37 7.62
C ARG A 313 -3.30 -3.13 8.20
N HIS A 314 -4.16 -2.54 7.40
CA HIS A 314 -5.25 -1.69 7.84
C HIS A 314 -6.55 -2.48 7.75
N ASP A 315 -7.24 -2.58 8.88
CA ASP A 315 -8.52 -3.25 8.99
C ASP A 315 -9.53 -2.24 9.50
N ASP A 316 -10.61 -2.02 8.75
CA ASP A 316 -11.55 -0.95 9.05
C ASP A 316 -12.28 -1.17 10.39
N ALA A 317 -12.44 -2.42 10.84
CA ALA A 317 -13.11 -2.79 12.08
C ALA A 317 -12.17 -2.96 13.28
N ARG A 318 -10.84 -2.92 13.06
CA ARG A 318 -9.83 -3.13 14.12
C ARG A 318 -8.87 -1.95 14.28
N GLY A 319 -8.62 -1.19 13.21
CA GLY A 319 -7.76 -0.01 13.20
C GLY A 319 -6.55 -0.09 12.26
N PRO A 320 -5.72 0.96 12.25
CA PRO A 320 -4.54 1.03 11.40
C PRO A 320 -3.33 0.27 11.98
N TYR A 321 -2.39 -0.03 11.09
CA TYR A 321 -1.08 -0.66 11.31
C TYR A 321 -1.12 -1.85 12.28
N LEU A 322 -1.95 -2.84 11.99
CA LEU A 322 -2.03 -4.09 12.75
C LEU A 322 -0.98 -5.07 12.24
N GLU A 323 -0.13 -5.55 13.13
CA GLU A 323 0.86 -6.57 12.80
C GLU A 323 0.17 -7.91 12.53
N VAL A 324 0.61 -8.59 11.48
CA VAL A 324 0.20 -9.95 11.11
C VAL A 324 1.45 -10.82 11.21
N ALA A 325 1.55 -11.54 12.34
CA ALA A 325 2.66 -12.43 12.62
C ALA A 325 2.67 -13.65 11.69
N ASP A 326 1.49 -14.26 11.48
CA ASP A 326 1.29 -15.39 10.58
C ASP A 326 -0.09 -15.28 9.88
N PRO A 327 -0.14 -15.07 8.56
CA PRO A 327 -1.40 -14.99 7.82
C PRO A 327 -2.18 -16.32 7.80
N PHE A 328 -1.53 -17.46 8.09
CA PHE A 328 -2.19 -18.77 8.13
C PHE A 328 -2.72 -19.12 9.53
N ALA A 329 -2.29 -18.40 10.57
CA ALA A 329 -2.66 -18.62 11.96
C ALA A 329 -3.29 -17.37 12.59
N GLU A 330 -4.19 -16.72 11.86
CA GLU A 330 -4.90 -15.54 12.34
C GLU A 330 -5.78 -15.85 13.57
N PRO A 331 -5.83 -14.94 14.55
CA PRO A 331 -6.57 -15.18 15.79
C PRO A 331 -8.10 -15.12 15.62
N GLU A 332 -8.60 -14.39 14.62
CA GLU A 332 -10.04 -14.20 14.40
C GLU A 332 -10.50 -14.90 13.12
N ASP A 333 -11.66 -15.57 13.17
CA ASP A 333 -12.21 -16.35 12.05
C ASP A 333 -12.47 -15.50 10.80
N VAL A 334 -12.85 -14.23 10.99
CA VAL A 334 -13.12 -13.29 9.88
C VAL A 334 -11.87 -13.03 9.02
N HIS A 335 -10.67 -13.32 9.51
CA HIS A 335 -9.43 -13.18 8.75
C HIS A 335 -8.96 -14.49 8.10
N ARG A 336 -9.70 -15.59 8.28
CA ARG A 336 -9.30 -16.93 7.81
C ARG A 336 -10.24 -17.50 6.74
N PRO A 337 -9.70 -18.20 5.73
CA PRO A 337 -8.33 -18.05 5.22
C PRO A 337 -8.17 -16.73 4.44
N TRP A 338 -6.93 -16.33 4.16
CA TRP A 338 -6.64 -15.29 3.16
C TRP A 338 -6.89 -15.92 1.78
N GLN A 339 -7.97 -15.54 1.09
CA GLN A 339 -8.41 -16.27 -0.12
C GLN A 339 -7.92 -15.63 -1.40
N THR A 340 -8.07 -14.31 -1.50
CA THR A 340 -7.89 -13.58 -2.75
C THR A 340 -7.29 -12.21 -2.48
N ALA A 341 -6.43 -11.76 -3.37
CA ALA A 341 -5.95 -10.39 -3.42
C ALA A 341 -6.52 -9.66 -4.64
N ILE A 342 -7.02 -8.44 -4.42
CA ILE A 342 -7.23 -7.45 -5.48
C ILE A 342 -6.00 -6.55 -5.53
N LEU A 343 -5.40 -6.46 -6.71
CA LEU A 343 -4.17 -5.74 -6.97
C LEU A 343 -4.53 -4.39 -7.59
N PRO A 344 -4.32 -3.25 -6.90
CA PRO A 344 -4.82 -1.96 -7.38
C PRO A 344 -3.82 -1.32 -8.36
N LEU A 345 -3.66 -1.90 -9.54
CA LEU A 345 -2.78 -1.35 -10.56
C LEU A 345 -3.27 0.04 -10.99
N LEU A 346 -2.31 0.92 -11.29
CA LEU A 346 -2.57 2.23 -11.85
C LEU A 346 -3.03 2.11 -13.33
N PRO A 347 -3.64 3.16 -13.89
CA PRO A 347 -3.80 3.27 -15.34
C PRO A 347 -2.49 3.03 -16.08
N ALA A 348 -2.58 2.46 -17.29
CA ALA A 348 -1.42 2.15 -18.13
C ALA A 348 -0.42 1.12 -17.54
N ILE A 349 -0.79 0.37 -16.50
CA ILE A 349 -0.08 -0.85 -16.08
C ILE A 349 -0.92 -2.05 -16.52
N TYR A 350 -0.54 -2.67 -17.63
CA TYR A 350 -1.21 -3.82 -18.23
C TYR A 350 -0.53 -5.15 -17.87
N VAL A 351 0.78 -5.11 -17.61
CA VAL A 351 1.57 -6.25 -17.15
C VAL A 351 1.50 -6.33 -15.62
N THR A 352 1.27 -7.52 -15.08
CA THR A 352 1.30 -7.76 -13.63
C THR A 352 2.74 -7.87 -13.12
N ALA A 353 2.94 -7.65 -11.81
CA ALA A 353 4.25 -7.79 -11.19
C ALA A 353 4.83 -9.20 -11.37
N GLU A 354 3.96 -10.20 -11.36
CA GLU A 354 4.28 -11.61 -11.53
C GLU A 354 4.87 -11.90 -12.91
N ARG A 355 4.21 -11.40 -13.96
CA ARG A 355 4.68 -11.57 -15.35
C ARG A 355 5.98 -10.80 -15.57
N ALA A 356 6.10 -9.59 -15.03
CA ALA A 356 7.33 -8.81 -15.12
C ALA A 356 8.51 -9.54 -14.45
N GLU A 357 8.32 -10.08 -13.24
CA GLU A 357 9.37 -10.85 -12.56
C GLU A 357 9.73 -12.14 -13.32
N ALA A 358 8.74 -12.84 -13.88
CA ALA A 358 8.99 -14.04 -14.70
C ALA A 358 9.85 -13.70 -15.94
N ALA A 359 9.55 -12.60 -16.63
CA ALA A 359 10.33 -12.11 -17.76
C ALA A 359 11.78 -11.77 -17.37
N GLY A 360 11.97 -11.02 -16.29
CA GLY A 360 13.29 -10.67 -15.76
C GLY A 360 14.09 -11.92 -15.36
N ARG A 361 13.49 -12.84 -14.60
CA ARG A 361 14.14 -14.10 -14.19
C ARG A 361 14.53 -14.98 -15.37
N LEU A 362 13.68 -15.07 -16.40
CA LEU A 362 14.00 -15.81 -17.62
C LEU A 362 15.23 -15.22 -18.31
N TRP A 363 15.32 -13.89 -18.37
CA TRP A 363 16.50 -13.21 -18.89
C TRP A 363 17.75 -13.52 -18.05
N PHE A 364 17.69 -13.35 -16.73
CA PHE A 364 18.81 -13.65 -15.82
C PHE A 364 19.26 -15.10 -15.90
N ALA A 365 18.34 -16.06 -16.00
CA ALA A 365 18.67 -17.47 -16.21
C ALA A 365 19.42 -17.70 -17.54
N GLY A 366 19.05 -16.97 -18.59
CA GLY A 366 19.78 -16.97 -19.86
C GLY A 366 21.16 -16.32 -19.77
N TYR A 367 21.28 -15.23 -19.02
CA TYR A 367 22.55 -14.54 -18.76
C TYR A 367 23.52 -15.44 -17.97
N LEU A 368 23.06 -16.01 -16.85
CA LEU A 368 23.86 -16.85 -15.95
C LEU A 368 24.47 -18.08 -16.63
N ARG A 369 23.83 -18.63 -17.67
CA ARG A 369 24.40 -19.74 -18.46
C ARG A 369 25.66 -19.36 -19.25
N ARG A 370 25.93 -18.07 -19.42
CA ARG A 370 27.04 -17.54 -20.24
C ARG A 370 27.94 -16.57 -19.48
N ALA A 371 27.59 -16.24 -18.24
CA ALA A 371 28.33 -15.29 -17.42
C ALA A 371 29.60 -15.95 -16.87
N ASP A 372 30.66 -15.15 -16.72
CA ASP A 372 31.87 -15.59 -16.04
C ASP A 372 31.60 -15.76 -14.52
N ASP A 373 32.29 -16.70 -13.88
CA ASP A 373 32.11 -17.02 -12.46
C ASP A 373 32.49 -15.85 -11.53
N ASP A 374 33.29 -14.89 -12.01
CA ASP A 374 33.69 -13.71 -11.23
C ASP A 374 32.63 -12.60 -11.24
N GLU A 375 31.59 -12.68 -12.08
CA GLU A 375 30.51 -11.70 -12.15
C GLU A 375 29.70 -11.70 -10.83
N PRO A 376 29.37 -10.53 -10.24
CA PRO A 376 28.66 -10.46 -8.95
C PRO A 376 27.35 -11.27 -8.92
N VAL A 377 26.55 -11.20 -9.98
CA VAL A 377 25.30 -11.95 -10.10
C VAL A 377 25.52 -13.47 -10.21
N ALA A 378 26.62 -13.91 -10.86
CA ALA A 378 26.97 -15.32 -10.96
C ALA A 378 27.46 -15.88 -9.61
N ARG A 379 28.30 -15.12 -8.89
CA ARG A 379 28.74 -15.48 -7.53
C ARG A 379 27.56 -15.60 -6.55
N ALA A 380 26.65 -14.63 -6.55
CA ALA A 380 25.46 -14.67 -5.72
C ALA A 380 24.58 -15.89 -6.06
N ALA A 381 24.42 -16.21 -7.36
CA ALA A 381 23.66 -17.37 -7.80
C ALA A 381 24.30 -18.69 -7.35
N ALA A 382 25.60 -18.86 -7.56
CA ALA A 382 26.36 -20.05 -7.18
C ALA A 382 26.36 -20.29 -5.65
N ALA A 383 26.34 -19.22 -4.86
CA ALA A 383 26.23 -19.28 -3.41
C ALA A 383 24.80 -19.54 -2.90
N GLY A 384 23.78 -19.57 -3.78
CA GLY A 384 22.37 -19.65 -3.38
C GLY A 384 21.82 -18.37 -2.72
N GLU A 385 22.55 -17.26 -2.86
CA GLU A 385 22.26 -15.96 -2.25
C GLU A 385 21.64 -14.95 -3.21
N LEU A 386 21.43 -15.32 -4.48
CA LEU A 386 20.68 -14.51 -5.43
C LEU A 386 19.17 -14.52 -5.10
N ALA A 387 18.59 -13.33 -5.04
CA ALA A 387 17.16 -13.10 -4.93
C ALA A 387 16.67 -12.11 -5.99
N PHE A 388 15.36 -12.01 -6.17
CA PHE A 388 14.76 -11.00 -7.03
C PHE A 388 13.82 -10.10 -6.23
N ARG A 389 13.82 -8.81 -6.57
CA ARG A 389 12.91 -7.80 -6.03
C ARG A 389 12.22 -7.11 -7.20
N THR A 390 10.89 -7.14 -7.20
CA THR A 390 10.08 -6.50 -8.25
C THR A 390 9.26 -5.35 -7.69
N TYR A 391 9.20 -4.25 -8.43
CA TYR A 391 8.36 -3.09 -8.13
C TYR A 391 8.04 -2.27 -9.38
N ALA A 392 6.88 -1.63 -9.40
CA ALA A 392 6.53 -0.61 -10.37
C ALA A 392 6.94 0.78 -9.85
N VAL A 393 7.35 1.63 -10.76
CA VAL A 393 7.70 3.03 -10.49
C VAL A 393 7.46 3.86 -11.75
N ARG A 394 7.17 5.16 -11.59
CA ARG A 394 7.17 6.07 -12.74
C ARG A 394 8.56 6.14 -13.35
N SER A 395 8.64 6.17 -14.67
CA SER A 395 9.92 6.18 -15.39
C SER A 395 10.75 7.43 -15.07
N ASP A 396 10.13 8.60 -14.89
CA ASP A 396 10.81 9.82 -14.47
C ASP A 396 11.49 9.68 -13.10
N ALA A 397 10.74 9.25 -12.09
CA ALA A 397 11.26 9.02 -10.74
C ALA A 397 12.37 7.95 -10.72
N TYR A 398 12.24 6.90 -11.54
CA TYR A 398 13.29 5.89 -11.71
C TYR A 398 14.59 6.50 -12.24
N LEU A 399 14.50 7.28 -13.32
CA LEU A 399 15.65 7.91 -13.97
C LEU A 399 16.32 8.98 -13.10
N GLU A 400 15.52 9.77 -12.37
CA GLU A 400 16.02 10.76 -11.40
C GLU A 400 16.83 10.09 -10.27
N GLY A 401 16.41 8.90 -9.85
CA GLY A 401 17.03 8.16 -8.74
C GLY A 401 18.37 7.48 -9.06
N LEU A 402 18.73 7.29 -10.35
CA LEU A 402 19.90 6.50 -10.76
C LEU A 402 21.20 6.92 -10.08
N SER A 403 21.47 8.23 -10.02
CA SER A 403 22.71 8.73 -9.42
C SER A 403 22.74 8.53 -7.90
N ALA A 404 21.62 8.75 -7.21
CA ALA A 404 21.53 8.59 -5.76
C ALA A 404 21.66 7.13 -5.31
N ARG A 405 21.34 6.19 -6.21
CA ARG A 405 21.50 4.75 -6.00
C ARG A 405 22.95 4.28 -6.13
N GLY A 406 23.83 5.08 -6.72
CA GLY A 406 25.21 4.68 -7.03
C GLY A 406 25.33 3.84 -8.30
N VAL A 407 24.39 3.98 -9.25
CA VAL A 407 24.48 3.31 -10.56
C VAL A 407 25.66 3.91 -11.35
N ASP A 408 26.44 3.05 -12.03
CA ASP A 408 27.55 3.48 -12.89
C ASP A 408 27.09 4.55 -13.91
N PRO A 409 27.87 5.63 -14.13
CA PRO A 409 27.45 6.71 -15.03
C PRO A 409 27.14 6.27 -16.47
N ALA A 410 27.90 5.33 -17.03
CA ALA A 410 27.66 4.84 -18.39
C ALA A 410 26.38 3.99 -18.46
N LEU A 411 26.10 3.20 -17.43
CA LEU A 411 24.84 2.48 -17.29
C LEU A 411 23.65 3.45 -17.11
N ALA A 412 23.82 4.47 -16.28
CA ALA A 412 22.80 5.49 -16.06
C ALA A 412 22.45 6.22 -17.37
N ASP A 413 23.44 6.54 -18.20
CA ASP A 413 23.23 7.17 -19.50
C ASP A 413 22.52 6.22 -20.49
N LEU A 414 22.83 4.92 -20.45
CA LEU A 414 22.11 3.91 -21.23
C LEU A 414 20.61 3.92 -20.89
N TYR A 415 20.27 3.95 -19.60
CA TYR A 415 18.88 3.97 -19.12
C TYR A 415 18.16 5.29 -19.38
N ARG A 416 18.79 6.44 -19.15
CA ARG A 416 18.17 7.77 -19.40
C ARG A 416 17.74 7.97 -20.85
N LEU A 417 18.45 7.31 -21.76
CA LEU A 417 18.20 7.41 -23.19
C LEU A 417 17.37 6.21 -23.71
N ALA A 418 16.83 5.35 -22.83
CA ALA A 418 15.89 4.30 -23.19
C ALA A 418 14.47 4.88 -23.38
N ALA A 419 13.71 4.32 -24.32
CA ALA A 419 12.31 4.69 -24.50
C ALA A 419 11.46 3.96 -23.45
N LEU A 420 11.11 4.65 -22.36
CA LEU A 420 10.34 4.06 -21.26
C LEU A 420 8.87 4.50 -21.32
N PRO A 421 7.91 3.62 -21.01
CA PRO A 421 6.52 4.00 -20.76
C PRO A 421 6.41 4.90 -19.50
N GLU A 422 5.20 5.40 -19.21
CA GLU A 422 4.96 6.19 -17.99
C GLU A 422 5.34 5.43 -16.71
N HIS A 423 5.00 4.15 -16.64
CA HIS A 423 5.33 3.26 -15.53
C HIS A 423 6.19 2.10 -16.04
N VAL A 424 7.26 1.78 -15.33
CA VAL A 424 8.15 0.66 -15.63
C VAL A 424 8.13 -0.32 -14.47
N TRP A 425 8.13 -1.62 -14.78
CA TRP A 425 8.44 -2.64 -13.80
C TRP A 425 9.95 -2.84 -13.74
N VAL A 426 10.52 -2.75 -12.54
CA VAL A 426 11.93 -3.03 -12.30
C VAL A 426 12.04 -4.37 -11.59
N VAL A 427 12.83 -5.28 -12.16
CA VAL A 427 13.19 -6.56 -11.55
C VAL A 427 14.67 -6.52 -11.20
N GLU A 428 14.97 -6.24 -9.93
CA GLU A 428 16.34 -6.20 -9.41
C GLU A 428 16.81 -7.62 -9.05
N ALA A 429 17.99 -7.99 -9.54
CA ALA A 429 18.79 -9.09 -9.03
C ALA A 429 19.54 -8.62 -7.78
N VAL A 430 19.32 -9.30 -6.66
CA VAL A 430 19.77 -8.87 -5.33
C VAL A 430 20.70 -9.91 -4.71
N ASP A 431 21.87 -9.46 -4.26
CA ASP A 431 22.75 -10.25 -3.40
C ASP A 431 22.27 -10.16 -1.93
N ARG A 432 21.81 -11.30 -1.39
CA ARG A 432 21.33 -11.36 0.00
C ARG A 432 22.42 -11.12 1.03
N VAL A 433 23.69 -11.43 0.74
CA VAL A 433 24.80 -11.20 1.68
C VAL A 433 24.98 -9.70 1.87
N GLU A 434 25.05 -8.95 0.78
CA GLU A 434 25.18 -7.50 0.80
C GLU A 434 23.94 -6.82 1.41
N ARG A 435 22.75 -7.35 1.09
CA ARG A 435 21.50 -6.87 1.69
C ARG A 435 21.47 -7.02 3.21
N ARG A 436 21.88 -8.17 3.76
CA ARG A 436 21.94 -8.41 5.22
C ARG A 436 22.92 -7.46 5.91
N ALA A 437 23.96 -7.02 5.19
CA ALA A 437 24.93 -6.04 5.66
C ALA A 437 24.48 -4.56 5.47
N ASP A 438 23.25 -4.31 4.98
CA ASP A 438 22.71 -2.99 4.60
C ASP A 438 23.62 -2.18 3.63
N ARG A 439 24.40 -2.91 2.84
CA ARG A 439 25.24 -2.36 1.76
C ARG A 439 24.46 -2.30 0.44
N PRO A 440 24.96 -1.60 -0.58
CA PRO A 440 24.41 -1.71 -1.93
C PRO A 440 24.29 -3.17 -2.34
N ASP A 441 23.06 -3.63 -2.65
CA ASP A 441 22.71 -5.05 -2.77
C ASP A 441 22.28 -5.45 -4.19
N VAL A 442 22.11 -4.49 -5.10
CA VAL A 442 21.67 -4.76 -6.47
C VAL A 442 22.88 -5.08 -7.35
N VAL A 443 22.83 -6.23 -8.02
CA VAL A 443 23.89 -6.77 -8.92
C VAL A 443 23.47 -6.81 -10.40
N GLY A 444 22.26 -6.37 -10.69
CA GLY A 444 21.68 -6.30 -12.02
C GLY A 444 20.21 -5.94 -11.96
N GLU A 445 19.65 -5.49 -13.08
CA GLU A 445 18.21 -5.20 -13.18
C GLU A 445 17.66 -5.41 -14.59
N ALA A 446 16.38 -5.76 -14.64
CA ALA A 446 15.59 -5.80 -15.87
C ALA A 446 14.44 -4.80 -15.79
N LEU A 447 14.38 -3.89 -16.75
CA LEU A 447 13.29 -2.94 -16.97
C LEU A 447 12.30 -3.56 -17.94
N VAL A 448 11.06 -3.71 -17.48
CA VAL A 448 9.96 -4.29 -18.24
C VAL A 448 8.91 -3.22 -18.51
N ASP A 449 8.51 -3.10 -19.76
CA ASP A 449 7.42 -2.25 -20.20
C ASP A 449 6.12 -2.67 -19.51
N ALA A 450 5.54 -1.77 -18.71
CA ALA A 450 4.27 -2.04 -18.03
C ALA A 450 3.09 -2.09 -19.00
N THR A 451 3.23 -1.60 -20.23
CA THR A 451 2.19 -1.58 -21.27
C THR A 451 2.31 -2.73 -22.28
N ALA A 452 3.30 -3.61 -22.14
CA ALA A 452 3.51 -4.71 -23.08
C ALA A 452 2.30 -5.64 -23.17
N SER A 453 2.10 -6.23 -24.37
CA SER A 453 1.01 -7.18 -24.59
C SER A 453 1.22 -8.43 -23.75
N THR A 454 0.13 -8.91 -23.17
CA THR A 454 0.11 -10.19 -22.44
C THR A 454 -0.36 -11.35 -23.32
N HIS A 455 -0.84 -11.05 -24.54
CA HIS A 455 -1.39 -12.03 -25.46
C HIS A 455 -0.41 -12.30 -26.61
N HIS A 456 -0.06 -13.58 -26.79
CA HIS A 456 0.73 -14.13 -27.91
C HIS A 456 2.22 -13.75 -27.98
N GLU A 457 2.68 -12.81 -27.16
CA GLU A 457 4.09 -12.40 -27.12
C GLU A 457 4.91 -13.22 -26.11
N PRO A 458 6.10 -13.72 -26.51
CA PRO A 458 7.09 -14.27 -25.59
C PRO A 458 7.31 -13.34 -24.40
N LEU A 459 7.50 -13.90 -23.20
CA LEU A 459 7.76 -13.13 -21.97
C LEU A 459 8.83 -12.03 -22.12
N GLN A 460 9.79 -12.21 -23.02
CA GLN A 460 10.94 -11.33 -23.21
C GLN A 460 10.65 -10.09 -24.07
N GLU A 461 9.54 -10.05 -24.80
CA GLU A 461 9.21 -8.92 -25.69
C GLU A 461 8.89 -7.64 -24.91
N GLY A 462 8.53 -7.74 -23.62
CA GLY A 462 8.37 -6.57 -22.76
C GLY A 462 9.68 -5.99 -22.18
N LEU A 463 10.86 -6.58 -22.43
CA LEU A 463 12.11 -6.13 -21.82
C LEU A 463 12.68 -4.91 -22.57
N VAL A 464 12.83 -3.78 -21.88
CA VAL A 464 13.25 -2.51 -22.51
C VAL A 464 14.73 -2.22 -22.28
N ALA A 465 15.23 -2.48 -21.07
CA ALA A 465 16.64 -2.32 -20.74
C ALA A 465 17.06 -3.31 -19.65
N LEU A 466 18.28 -3.81 -19.75
CA LEU A 466 18.73 -5.00 -19.04
C LEU A 466 20.19 -4.81 -18.63
N HIS A 467 20.52 -5.20 -17.41
CA HIS A 467 21.87 -5.19 -16.87
C HIS A 467 22.12 -6.42 -16.01
N GLY A 468 23.25 -7.07 -16.24
CA GLY A 468 23.74 -8.17 -15.43
C GLY A 468 25.25 -8.21 -15.54
N GLY A 469 25.93 -8.06 -14.40
CA GLY A 469 27.40 -8.04 -14.38
C GLY A 469 27.97 -6.97 -15.32
N ARG A 470 28.96 -7.30 -16.13
CA ARG A 470 29.56 -6.34 -17.08
C ARG A 470 28.72 -6.06 -18.32
N LEU A 471 27.60 -6.77 -18.53
CA LEU A 471 26.78 -6.61 -19.74
C LEU A 471 25.53 -5.79 -19.44
N ALA A 472 25.33 -4.73 -20.22
CA ALA A 472 24.06 -4.02 -20.27
C ALA A 472 23.61 -3.82 -21.71
N HIS A 473 22.30 -3.79 -21.94
CA HIS A 473 21.75 -3.40 -23.22
C HIS A 473 20.36 -2.81 -23.09
N ARG A 474 19.95 -2.10 -24.12
CA ARG A 474 18.58 -1.61 -24.28
C ARG A 474 18.06 -1.93 -25.67
N ILE A 475 16.74 -2.03 -25.77
CA ILE A 475 16.01 -2.33 -26.99
C ILE A 475 15.18 -1.09 -27.35
N GLY A 476 15.22 -0.68 -28.61
CA GLY A 476 14.36 0.40 -29.12
C GLY A 476 12.90 -0.06 -29.19
N PRO A 477 11.94 0.89 -29.21
CA PRO A 477 10.51 0.57 -29.15
C PRO A 477 10.02 -0.26 -30.34
N ASP A 478 10.69 -0.16 -31.50
CA ASP A 478 10.35 -0.95 -32.69
C ASP A 478 11.05 -2.33 -32.72
N HIS A 479 11.72 -2.73 -31.64
CA HIS A 479 12.53 -3.96 -31.51
C HIS A 479 13.65 -4.17 -32.56
N GLY A 480 13.82 -3.23 -33.50
CA GLY A 480 14.81 -3.30 -34.57
C GLY A 480 16.18 -2.71 -34.25
N THR A 481 16.32 -2.01 -33.11
CA THR A 481 17.59 -1.42 -32.67
C THR A 481 17.96 -1.91 -31.28
N ARG A 482 19.19 -2.39 -31.14
CA ARG A 482 19.79 -2.81 -29.87
C ARG A 482 21.08 -2.04 -29.64
N ARG A 483 21.24 -1.52 -28.44
CA ARG A 483 22.49 -0.87 -28.01
C ARG A 483 23.06 -1.61 -26.83
N ASP A 484 24.25 -2.18 -27.01
CA ASP A 484 25.00 -2.88 -25.98
C ASP A 484 26.00 -1.93 -25.31
N LEU A 485 26.30 -2.22 -24.05
CA LEU A 485 27.30 -1.57 -23.22
C LEU A 485 28.04 -2.66 -22.44
N HIS A 486 29.37 -2.56 -22.45
CA HIS A 486 30.22 -3.37 -21.59
C HIS A 486 30.82 -2.48 -20.50
N LEU A 487 30.52 -2.81 -19.24
CA LEU A 487 30.96 -2.08 -18.05
C LEU A 487 32.31 -2.64 -17.59
N ALA A 488 33.22 -1.77 -17.14
CA ALA A 488 34.53 -2.19 -16.63
C ALA A 488 34.40 -2.86 -15.24
N ASP A 489 33.65 -2.21 -14.35
CA ASP A 489 33.26 -2.74 -13.04
C ASP A 489 31.84 -2.24 -12.73
N PRO A 490 30.80 -3.09 -12.85
CA PRO A 490 29.43 -2.67 -12.63
C PRO A 490 29.13 -2.31 -11.17
N GLY A 491 29.98 -2.74 -10.22
CA GLY A 491 29.77 -2.53 -8.79
C GLY A 491 28.43 -3.10 -8.27
N HIS A 492 28.14 -2.80 -7.01
CA HIS A 492 26.79 -2.95 -6.45
C HIS A 492 26.18 -1.56 -6.28
N TYR A 493 24.88 -1.43 -6.48
CA TYR A 493 24.14 -0.20 -6.23
C TYR A 493 22.92 -0.44 -5.35
N ARG A 494 22.34 0.64 -4.82
CA ARG A 494 21.17 0.57 -3.95
C ARG A 494 19.89 0.42 -4.77
N THR A 495 18.90 -0.20 -4.15
CA THR A 495 17.56 -0.36 -4.75
C THR A 495 16.94 0.96 -5.18
N GLY A 496 16.24 0.95 -6.32
CA GLY A 496 15.43 2.08 -6.79
C GLY A 496 13.98 2.03 -6.31
N ARG A 497 13.64 1.07 -5.44
CA ARG A 497 12.28 0.89 -4.92
C ARG A 497 11.77 2.18 -4.24
N PRO A 498 10.55 2.66 -4.57
CA PRO A 498 9.92 3.79 -3.88
C PRO A 498 9.78 3.58 -2.37
N GLY A 499 9.94 4.64 -1.57
CA GLY A 499 9.67 4.61 -0.12
C GLY A 499 10.87 4.42 0.82
N ARG A 500 12.11 4.67 0.36
CA ARG A 500 13.24 5.04 1.23
C ARG A 500 13.57 6.52 0.95
N ARG A 501 13.11 7.44 1.79
CA ARG A 501 13.71 8.77 1.91
C ARG A 501 14.39 8.87 3.26
#